data_AF-A0A6L7YPD3-F1
#
_entry.id   AF-A0A6L7YPD3-F1
#
_cell.length_a   1.000
_cell.length_b   1.000
_cell.length_c   1.000
_cell.angle_alpha   90.00
_cell.angle_beta   90.00
_cell.angle_gamma   90.00
#
_symmetry.space_group_name_H-M   'P 1'
#
loop_
_entity.id
_entity.type
_entity.pdbx_description
1 polymer ?
#
loop_
_entity_poly.entity_id
_entity_poly.type
_entity_poly.pdbx_seq_one_letter_code
_entity_poly.pdbx_strand_id
1 'polypeptide(L)' 'MPTLAGVQFKPSDKVQYFDANGIGLTVGERVIVETSDGEMEAVVVIAPEQVVASDLRGPMNAVLRKADTT' A
#
# COMPACT_ATOMS: atom_id res chain seq x y z
N MET A 1 8.96 3.41 13.17
CA MET A 1 8.51 4.56 12.35
C MET A 1 7.41 4.03 11.45
N PRO A 2 6.23 4.65 11.37
CA PRO A 2 5.19 4.20 10.44
C PRO A 2 5.71 4.36 9.00
N THR A 3 5.67 3.29 8.23
CA THR A 3 6.10 3.26 6.83
C THR A 3 4.87 3.21 5.95
N LEU A 4 4.84 4.01 4.90
CA LEU A 4 3.62 4.21 4.10
C LEU A 4 3.90 3.88 2.65
N ALA A 5 3.23 2.88 2.12
CA ALA A 5 3.34 2.52 0.71
C ALA A 5 2.19 3.14 -0.09
N GLY A 6 2.50 3.67 -1.27
CA GLY A 6 1.48 4.05 -2.24
C GLY A 6 1.16 2.87 -3.13
N VAL A 7 -0.09 2.46 -3.17
CA VAL A 7 -0.58 1.36 -4.02
C VAL A 7 -1.64 1.86 -4.98
N GLN A 8 -1.78 1.14 -6.08
CA GLN A 8 -2.75 1.44 -7.12
C GLN A 8 -3.45 0.15 -7.55
N PHE A 9 -4.78 0.16 -7.53
CA PHE A 9 -5.61 -0.99 -7.93
C PHE A 9 -5.68 -1.16 -9.45
N LYS A 10 -5.82 -0.03 -10.17
CA LYS A 10 -5.88 0.02 -11.63
C LYS A 10 -5.03 1.19 -12.13
N PRO A 11 -4.41 1.11 -13.33
CA PRO A 11 -3.57 2.17 -13.86
C PRO A 11 -4.23 3.56 -13.93
N SER A 12 -5.56 3.58 -14.08
CA SER A 12 -6.38 4.80 -14.15
C SER A 12 -6.87 5.31 -12.79
N ASP A 13 -6.60 4.56 -11.71
CA ASP A 13 -7.05 4.91 -10.36
C ASP A 13 -6.08 5.88 -9.67
N LYS A 14 -6.52 6.54 -8.59
CA LYS A 14 -5.63 7.39 -7.80
C LYS A 14 -4.71 6.53 -6.95
N VAL A 15 -3.49 7.01 -6.72
CA VAL A 15 -2.59 6.35 -5.76
C VAL A 15 -3.19 6.52 -4.37
N GLN A 16 -3.46 5.39 -3.72
CA GLN A 16 -3.91 5.34 -2.34
C GLN A 16 -2.75 4.93 -1.46
N TYR A 17 -2.59 5.60 -0.33
CA TYR A 17 -1.54 5.28 0.62
C TYR A 17 -2.07 4.29 1.65
N PHE A 18 -1.25 3.31 2.00
CA PHE A 18 -1.55 2.29 3.00
C PHE A 18 -0.37 2.15 3.94
N ASP A 19 -0.65 1.77 5.18
CA ASP A 19 0.41 1.45 6.14
C ASP A 19 1.10 0.15 5.68
N ALA A 20 2.41 0.23 5.40
CA ALA A 20 3.18 -0.93 4.96
C ALA A 20 3.40 -1.94 6.10
N ASN A 21 3.05 -1.59 7.34
CA ASN A 21 3.12 -2.42 8.54
C ASN A 21 4.53 -3.03 8.77
N GLY A 22 5.57 -2.27 8.38
CA GLY A 22 6.95 -2.76 8.41
C GLY A 22 7.31 -3.80 7.34
N ILE A 23 6.41 -4.10 6.40
CA ILE A 23 6.66 -4.99 5.26
C ILE A 23 7.53 -4.25 4.23
N GLY A 24 8.63 -4.89 3.80
CA GLY A 24 9.47 -4.38 2.74
C GLY A 24 8.79 -4.51 1.38
N LEU A 25 8.18 -3.43 0.90
CA LEU A 25 7.45 -3.38 -0.36
C LEU A 25 8.26 -2.65 -1.44
N THR A 26 8.29 -3.20 -2.64
CA THR A 26 9.01 -2.62 -3.79
C THR A 26 8.04 -2.16 -4.85
N VAL A 27 8.35 -1.07 -5.55
CA VAL A 27 7.56 -0.61 -6.70
C VAL A 27 7.46 -1.72 -7.75
N GLY A 28 6.24 -2.00 -8.20
CA GLY A 28 5.90 -3.08 -9.13
C GLY A 28 5.51 -4.40 -8.46
N GLU A 29 5.68 -4.55 -7.15
CA GLU A 29 5.18 -5.72 -6.42
C GLU A 29 3.65 -5.65 -6.26
N ARG A 30 3.02 -6.82 -6.33
CA ARG A 30 1.60 -6.98 -6.00
C ARG A 30 1.44 -7.21 -4.51
N VAL A 31 0.45 -6.58 -3.92
CA VAL A 31 0.17 -6.64 -2.49
C VAL A 31 -1.32 -6.78 -2.25
N ILE A 32 -1.68 -7.42 -1.15
CA ILE A 32 -3.05 -7.49 -0.66
C ILE A 32 -3.22 -6.44 0.43
N VAL A 33 -4.18 -5.55 0.26
CA VAL A 33 -4.52 -4.49 1.21
C VAL A 33 -5.90 -4.69 1.79
N GLU A 34 -6.10 -4.27 3.04
CA GLU A 34 -7.42 -4.26 3.66
C GLU A 34 -8.20 -3.04 3.19
N THR A 35 -9.46 -3.20 2.83
CA THR A 35 -10.37 -2.11 2.50
C THR A 35 -11.66 -2.27 3.30
N SER A 36 -12.48 -1.22 3.34
CA SER A 36 -13.79 -1.28 4.02
C SER A 36 -14.71 -2.36 3.45
N ASP A 37 -14.49 -2.78 2.20
CA ASP A 37 -15.21 -3.84 1.51
C ASP A 37 -14.49 -5.21 1.55
N GLY A 38 -13.36 -5.31 2.26
CA GLY A 38 -12.56 -6.53 2.39
C GLY A 38 -11.17 -6.43 1.76
N GLU A 39 -10.56 -7.58 1.50
CA GLU A 39 -9.20 -7.66 0.97
C GLU A 39 -9.18 -7.40 -0.54
N MET A 40 -8.27 -6.54 -1.01
CA MET A 40 -8.11 -6.25 -2.43
C MET A 40 -6.65 -6.35 -2.86
N GLU A 41 -6.42 -6.86 -4.07
CA GLU A 41 -5.09 -6.85 -4.71
C GLU A 41 -4.80 -5.48 -5.32
N ALA A 42 -3.62 -4.93 -5.02
CA ALA A 42 -3.11 -3.70 -5.58
C ALA A 42 -1.63 -3.85 -5.97
N VAL A 43 -1.13 -2.92 -6.76
CA VAL A 43 0.28 -2.84 -7.14
C VAL A 43 0.94 -1.69 -6.41
N VAL A 44 2.11 -1.93 -5.84
CA VAL A 44 2.91 -0.89 -5.20
C VAL A 44 3.47 0.02 -6.28
N VAL A 45 3.14 1.30 -6.19
CA VAL A 45 3.63 2.35 -7.10
C VAL A 45 4.56 3.34 -6.40
N ILE A 46 4.54 3.38 -5.06
CA ILE A 46 5.45 4.17 -4.23
C ILE A 46 5.94 3.30 -3.07
N ALA A 47 7.26 3.18 -2.92
CA ALA A 47 7.87 2.38 -1.86
C ALA A 47 7.72 3.05 -0.47
N PRO A 48 7.60 2.27 0.61
CA PRO A 48 7.44 2.75 1.98
C PRO A 48 8.54 3.68 2.49
N GLU A 49 9.75 3.54 1.96
CA GLU A 49 10.91 4.36 2.33
C GLU A 49 10.83 5.79 1.77
N GLN A 50 9.95 6.05 0.80
CA GLN A 50 9.86 7.32 0.08
C GLN A 50 8.75 8.24 0.59
N VAL A 51 7.92 7.78 1.54
CA VAL A 51 6.75 8.53 1.99
C VAL A 51 6.97 9.12 3.39
N VAL A 52 6.79 10.44 3.51
CA VAL A 52 6.84 11.15 4.78
C VAL A 52 5.45 11.16 5.40
N ALA A 53 5.26 10.45 6.51
CA ALA A 53 3.98 10.27 7.20
C ALA A 53 3.30 11.55 7.71
N SER A 54 3.96 12.71 7.63
CA SER A 54 3.48 13.96 8.23
C SER A 54 2.27 14.59 7.54
N ASP A 55 1.89 14.13 6.34
CA ASP A 55 0.77 14.74 5.58
C ASP A 55 -0.52 13.92 5.62
N LEU A 56 -0.49 12.68 6.12
CA LEU A 56 -1.63 11.77 6.05
C LEU A 56 -2.50 11.88 7.31
N ARG A 57 -3.64 12.59 7.16
CA ARG A 57 -4.66 12.72 8.21
C ARG A 57 -5.87 11.86 7.88
N GLY A 58 -5.99 10.70 8.51
CA GLY A 58 -7.20 9.86 8.47
C GLY A 58 -6.96 8.42 8.91
N PRO A 59 -8.01 7.65 9.21
CA PRO A 59 -7.91 6.20 9.35
C PRO A 59 -7.46 5.64 8.00
N MET A 60 -6.23 5.13 7.95
CA MET A 60 -5.68 4.47 6.78
C MET A 60 -5.74 2.97 6.99
N ASN A 61 -6.05 2.26 5.92
CA ASN A 61 -5.98 0.82 5.97
C ASN A 61 -4.53 0.36 5.83
N ALA A 62 -4.27 -0.88 6.23
CA ALA A 62 -2.94 -1.47 6.19
C ALA A 62 -2.78 -2.45 5.02
N VAL A 63 -1.53 -2.60 4.59
CA VAL A 63 -1.11 -3.72 3.74
C VAL A 63 -1.08 -4.98 4.60
N LEU A 64 -1.78 -6.02 4.13
CA LEU A 64 -1.88 -7.28 4.86
C LEU A 64 -0.70 -8.20 4.54
N ARG A 65 -0.40 -8.38 3.24
CA ARG A 65 0.75 -9.19 2.77
C ARG A 65 1.11 -8.88 1.32
N LYS A 66 2.24 -9.41 0.87
CA LYS A 66 2.57 -9.51 -0.56
C LYS A 66 1.65 -10.52 -1.24
N ALA A 67 1.26 -10.25 -2.48
CA ALA A 67 0.59 -11.24 -3.30
C ALA A 67 1.68 -12.12 -3.93
N ASP A 68 1.81 -13.35 -3.44
CA ASP A 68 2.73 -14.33 -4.01
C ASP A 68 2.37 -14.58 -5.48
N THR A 69 3.28 -14.21 -6.38
CA THR A 69 3.19 -14.61 -7.79
C THR A 69 3.85 -15.98 -7.88
N THR A 70 3.05 -17.04 -7.94
CA THR A 70 3.52 -18.40 -8.29
C THR A 70 3.90 -18.46 -9.76
#